data_AF-A0A2A4Q8Z2-F1
#
_entry.id   AF-A0A2A4Q8Z2-F1
#
_cell.length_a   1.000
_cell.length_b   1.000
_cell.length_c   1.000
_cell.angle_alpha   90.00
_cell.angle_beta   90.00
_cell.angle_gamma   90.00
#
_symmetry.space_group_name_H-M   'P 1'
#
loop_
_entity.id
_entity.type
_entity.pdbx_description
1 polymer ?
#
loop_
_entity_poly.entity_id
_entity_poly.type
_entity_poly.pdbx_seq_one_letter_code
_entity_poly.pdbx_strand_id
1 'polypeptide(L)'
;MMTTATRLAVLDPTVEPIPAHAVVAQRPDTLDGKVIGLLANGKRNSVELLEAISDVLADRYEFKAIMARNKGNASRPCPPPLAEEMAAECDVIITSSGD
;
A
#
# COMPACT_ATOMS: atom_id res chain seq x y z
N MET A 1 52.11 16.06 -18.01
CA MET A 1 51.27 15.21 -17.12
C MET A 1 49.87 15.20 -17.69
N MET A 2 49.33 14.03 -18.03
CA MET A 2 47.95 13.88 -18.52
C MET A 2 47.03 13.73 -17.30
N THR A 3 46.14 14.70 -17.11
CA THR A 3 45.08 14.65 -16.11
C THR A 3 43.93 13.80 -16.67
N THR A 4 43.81 12.56 -16.21
CA THR A 4 42.67 11.71 -16.59
C THR A 4 41.43 12.24 -15.87
N ALA A 5 40.58 12.99 -16.58
CA ALA A 5 39.30 13.40 -16.04
C ALA A 5 38.42 12.16 -15.82
N THR A 6 38.20 11.79 -14.57
CA THR A 6 37.31 10.67 -14.21
C THR A 6 35.88 11.06 -14.56
N ARG A 7 35.27 10.35 -15.51
CA ARG A 7 33.89 10.61 -15.94
C ARG A 7 32.92 10.07 -14.89
N LEU A 8 32.19 10.96 -14.21
CA LEU A 8 31.06 10.60 -13.34
C LEU A 8 29.80 10.41 -14.20
N ALA A 9 29.21 9.21 -14.18
CA ALA A 9 27.89 8.97 -14.74
C ALA A 9 26.85 9.10 -13.61
N VAL A 10 26.00 10.13 -13.70
CA VAL A 10 24.87 10.31 -12.79
C VAL A 10 23.63 9.77 -13.50
N LEU A 11 22.98 8.78 -12.89
CA LEU A 11 21.72 8.25 -13.38
C LEU A 11 20.59 9.05 -12.73
N ASP A 12 19.59 9.39 -13.53
CA ASP A 12 18.33 9.91 -13.03
C ASP A 12 17.43 8.72 -12.67
N PRO A 13 17.14 8.48 -11.38
CA PRO A 13 16.27 7.38 -10.95
C PRO A 13 14.78 7.75 -11.05
N THR A 14 14.45 8.93 -11.57
CA THR A 14 13.06 9.32 -11.77
C THR A 14 12.50 8.60 -13.00
N VAL A 15 11.30 8.04 -12.84
CA VAL A 15 10.48 7.62 -13.97
C VAL A 15 9.47 8.73 -14.21
N GLU A 16 9.32 9.17 -15.47
CA GLU A 16 8.21 10.06 -15.79
C GLU A 16 6.90 9.35 -15.43
N PRO A 17 5.95 10.04 -14.79
CA PRO A 17 4.67 9.44 -14.45
C PRO A 17 4.02 8.96 -15.75
N ILE A 18 3.93 7.63 -15.92
CA ILE A 18 3.19 7.03 -17.02
C ILE A 18 1.73 7.41 -16.79
N PRO A 19 1.09 8.24 -17.65
CA PRO A 19 -0.29 8.62 -17.47
C PRO A 19 -1.17 7.40 -17.75
N ALA A 20 -1.39 6.58 -16.73
CA ALA A 20 -2.48 5.63 -16.75
C ALA A 20 -3.74 6.43 -16.43
N HIS A 21 -4.78 6.29 -17.26
CA HIS A 21 -6.14 6.59 -16.82
C HIS A 21 -6.45 5.61 -15.67
N ALA A 22 -6.06 5.99 -14.45
CA ALA A 22 -6.25 5.16 -13.28
C ALA A 22 -7.76 5.14 -12.99
N VAL A 23 -8.38 3.99 -13.22
CA VAL A 23 -9.74 3.74 -12.74
C VAL A 23 -9.63 3.66 -11.22
N VAL A 24 -10.15 4.68 -10.55
CA VAL A 24 -10.21 4.69 -9.08
C VAL A 24 -11.21 3.62 -8.65
N ALA A 25 -10.88 2.87 -7.60
CA ALA A 25 -11.80 1.91 -7.01
C ALA A 25 -13.12 2.62 -6.64
N GLN A 26 -14.26 2.00 -6.98
CA GLN A 26 -15.55 2.56 -6.61
C GLN A 26 -15.65 2.62 -5.08
N ARG A 27 -15.98 3.80 -4.56
CA ARG A 27 -16.21 3.98 -3.12
C ARG A 27 -17.51 3.25 -2.74
N PRO A 28 -17.49 2.34 -1.75
CA PRO A 28 -18.72 1.76 -1.23
C PRO A 28 -19.50 2.79 -0.41
N ASP A 29 -20.83 2.67 -0.37
CA ASP A 29 -21.70 3.58 0.38
C ASP A 29 -21.59 3.38 1.91
N THR A 30 -21.16 2.19 2.35
CA THR A 30 -20.91 1.84 3.76
C THR A 30 -19.81 0.78 3.88
N LEU A 31 -19.23 0.66 5.09
CA LEU A 31 -18.33 -0.43 5.48
C LEU A 31 -19.04 -1.54 6.27
N ASP A 32 -20.33 -1.39 6.58
CA ASP A 32 -21.11 -2.41 7.28
C ASP A 32 -21.17 -3.71 6.47
N GLY A 33 -20.88 -4.83 7.13
CA GLY A 33 -20.85 -6.15 6.53
C GLY A 33 -19.72 -6.36 5.50
N LYS A 34 -18.73 -5.46 5.43
CA LYS A 34 -17.59 -5.56 4.52
C LYS A 34 -16.41 -6.28 5.14
N VAL A 35 -15.64 -6.97 4.30
CA VAL A 35 -14.32 -7.50 4.67
C VAL A 35 -13.27 -6.41 4.44
N ILE A 36 -12.63 -5.96 5.51
CA ILE A 36 -11.63 -4.90 5.48
C ILE A 36 -10.23 -5.50 5.42
N GLY A 37 -9.50 -5.21 4.35
CA GLY A 37 -8.09 -5.55 4.19
C GLY A 37 -7.19 -4.45 4.75
N LEU A 38 -6.22 -4.82 5.57
CA LEU A 38 -5.18 -3.91 6.10
C LEU A 38 -3.84 -4.34 5.51
N LEU A 39 -3.26 -3.53 4.62
CA LEU A 39 -2.00 -3.86 3.94
C LEU A 39 -0.87 -2.90 4.37
N ALA A 40 -0.04 -3.38 5.30
CA ALA A 40 1.16 -2.68 5.73
C ALA A 40 2.26 -2.78 4.66
N ASN A 41 3.06 -1.71 4.53
CA ASN A 41 4.14 -1.65 3.55
C ASN A 41 5.51 -2.09 4.09
N GLY A 42 5.61 -2.46 5.38
CA GLY A 42 6.86 -2.88 6.02
C GLY A 42 7.68 -1.74 6.61
N LYS A 43 7.22 -0.48 6.53
CA LYS A 43 7.82 0.61 7.30
C LYS A 43 7.51 0.48 8.79
N ARG A 44 8.31 1.15 9.61
CA ARG A 44 8.04 1.29 11.05
C ARG A 44 6.64 1.86 11.26
N ASN A 45 5.93 1.37 12.27
CA ASN A 45 4.59 1.85 12.66
C ASN A 45 3.48 1.62 11.59
N SER A 46 3.78 0.95 10.47
CA SER A 46 2.80 0.77 9.39
C SER A 46 1.66 -0.18 9.74
N VAL A 47 1.89 -1.14 10.64
CA VAL A 47 0.86 -2.06 11.14
C VAL A 47 0.02 -1.35 12.20
N GLU A 48 0.68 -0.71 13.17
CA GLU A 48 0.08 0.00 14.29
C GLU A 48 -0.83 1.13 13.81
N LEU A 49 -0.43 1.85 12.75
CA LEU A 49 -1.28 2.85 12.10
C LEU A 49 -2.56 2.24 11.51
N LEU A 50 -2.45 1.06 10.88
CA LEU A 50 -3.62 0.40 10.29
C LEU A 50 -4.57 -0.14 11.36
N GLU A 51 -4.03 -0.68 12.44
CA GLU A 51 -4.81 -1.10 13.61
C GLU A 51 -5.57 0.09 14.21
N ALA A 52 -4.90 1.22 14.45
CA ALA A 52 -5.54 2.42 14.97
C ALA A 52 -6.63 2.99 14.03
N ILE A 53 -6.41 2.93 12.71
CA ILE A 53 -7.44 3.31 11.73
C ILE A 53 -8.63 2.34 11.79
N SER A 54 -8.36 1.04 11.88
CA SER A 54 -9.39 0.01 11.99
C SER A 54 -10.25 0.22 13.24
N ASP A 55 -9.64 0.52 14.37
CA ASP A 55 -10.33 0.77 15.65
C ASP A 55 -11.28 1.98 15.53
N VAL A 56 -10.80 3.11 14.99
CA VAL A 56 -11.61 4.32 14.80
C VAL A 56 -12.78 4.09 13.84
N LEU A 57 -12.61 3.22 12.84
CA LEU A 57 -13.69 2.88 11.92
C LEU A 57 -14.69 1.89 12.54
N ALA A 58 -14.22 0.98 13.39
CA ALA A 58 -15.07 0.03 14.13
C ALA A 58 -16.01 0.73 15.12
N ASP A 59 -15.67 1.93 15.61
CA ASP A 59 -16.58 2.77 16.41
C ASP A 59 -17.84 3.21 15.64
N ARG A 60 -17.85 3.09 14.31
CA ARG A 60 -18.92 3.61 13.44
C ARG A 60 -19.56 2.56 12.54
N TYR A 61 -18.87 1.46 12.26
CA TYR A 61 -19.27 0.47 11.29
C TYR A 61 -19.05 -0.94 11.83
N GLU A 62 -19.95 -1.85 11.45
CA GLU A 62 -19.88 -3.26 11.82
C GLU A 62 -19.26 -4.08 10.69
N PHE A 63 -17.96 -4.35 10.74
CA PHE A 63 -17.29 -5.13 9.70
C PHE A 63 -17.71 -6.60 9.73
N LYS A 64 -17.68 -7.25 8.56
CA LYS A 64 -17.83 -8.71 8.49
C LYS A 64 -16.58 -9.43 8.97
N ALA A 65 -15.40 -8.94 8.58
CA ALA A 65 -14.11 -9.49 8.95
C ALA A 65 -12.98 -8.50 8.67
N ILE A 66 -11.81 -8.74 9.26
CA ILE A 66 -10.56 -8.01 8.96
C ILE A 66 -9.51 -9.01 8.47
N MET A 67 -8.82 -8.68 7.39
CA MET A 67 -7.65 -9.41 6.89
C MET A 67 -6.42 -8.50 6.91
N ALA A 68 -5.48 -8.77 7.84
CA ALA A 68 -4.23 -8.03 7.93
C ALA A 68 -3.09 -8.75 7.19
N ARG A 69 -2.31 -7.99 6.42
CA ARG A 69 -1.13 -8.45 5.68
C ARG A 69 -0.04 -7.38 5.71
N ASN A 70 1.21 -7.82 5.54
CA ASN A 70 2.35 -6.92 5.43
C ASN A 70 3.21 -7.37 4.25
N LYS A 71 3.39 -6.51 3.24
CA LYS A 71 4.24 -6.82 2.07
C LYS A 71 5.75 -6.77 2.39
N GLY A 72 6.12 -6.32 3.58
CA GLY A 72 7.46 -6.41 4.17
C GLY A 72 8.53 -5.48 3.59
N ASN A 73 8.27 -4.84 2.44
CA ASN A 73 9.24 -3.96 1.80
C ASN A 73 8.55 -2.79 1.11
N ALA A 74 8.74 -1.58 1.64
CA ALA A 74 8.08 -0.38 1.13
C ALA A 74 8.52 -0.02 -0.29
N SER A 75 9.78 -0.31 -0.62
CA SER A 75 10.44 0.03 -1.89
C SER A 75 10.15 -0.95 -3.03
N ARG A 76 9.43 -2.05 -2.77
CA ARG A 76 9.03 -3.01 -3.79
C ARG A 76 7.50 -2.99 -4.00
N PRO A 77 7.03 -3.25 -5.24
CA PRO A 77 5.62 -3.53 -5.48
C PRO A 77 5.10 -4.65 -4.57
N CYS A 78 3.80 -4.64 -4.27
CA CYS A 78 3.17 -5.76 -3.58
C CYS A 78 3.40 -7.05 -4.40
N PRO A 79 3.83 -8.16 -3.78
CA PRO A 79 3.93 -9.44 -4.48
C PRO A 79 2.58 -9.78 -5.15
N PRO A 80 2.55 -10.16 -6.45
CA PRO A 80 1.30 -10.46 -7.14
C PRO A 80 0.40 -11.46 -6.39
N PRO A 81 0.91 -12.58 -5.83
CA PRO A 81 0.07 -13.52 -5.09
C PRO A 81 -0.63 -12.90 -3.88
N LEU A 82 0.04 -11.96 -3.18
CA LEU A 82 -0.53 -11.27 -2.03
C LEU A 82 -1.60 -10.26 -2.48
N ALA A 83 -1.35 -9.53 -3.56
CA ALA A 83 -2.33 -8.60 -4.11
C ALA A 83 -3.58 -9.33 -4.61
N GLU A 84 -3.42 -10.47 -5.28
CA GLU A 84 -4.51 -11.32 -5.78
C GLU A 84 -5.33 -11.92 -4.63
N GLU A 85 -4.66 -12.45 -3.58
CA GLU A 85 -5.34 -12.94 -2.37
C GLU A 85 -6.24 -11.85 -1.75
N MET A 86 -5.66 -10.68 -1.49
CA MET A 86 -6.42 -9.61 -0.83
C MET A 86 -7.53 -9.06 -1.73
N ALA A 87 -7.31 -8.97 -3.04
CA ALA A 87 -8.35 -8.53 -3.98
C ALA A 87 -9.51 -9.52 -4.11
N ALA A 88 -9.27 -10.81 -3.90
CA ALA A 88 -10.31 -11.83 -3.92
C ALA A 88 -11.12 -11.88 -2.62
N GLU A 89 -10.48 -11.59 -1.48
CA GLU A 89 -11.07 -11.81 -0.15
C GLU A 89 -11.62 -10.52 0.50
N CYS A 90 -11.12 -9.34 0.11
CA CYS A 90 -11.49 -8.07 0.72
C CYS A 90 -12.42 -7.24 -0.17
N ASP A 91 -13.40 -6.57 0.44
CA ASP A 91 -14.25 -5.58 -0.23
C ASP A 91 -13.54 -4.22 -0.34
N VAL A 92 -12.73 -3.86 0.67
CA VAL A 92 -11.98 -2.60 0.75
C VAL A 92 -10.60 -2.91 1.33
N ILE A 93 -9.54 -2.35 0.73
CA ILE A 93 -8.18 -2.48 1.25
C ILE A 93 -7.65 -1.09 1.63
N ILE A 94 -7.23 -0.93 2.88
CA ILE A 94 -6.53 0.24 3.39
C ILE A 94 -5.03 -0.07 3.34
N THR A 95 -4.28 0.80 2.68
CA THR A 95 -2.81 0.69 2.61
C THR A 95 -2.20 1.78 3.48
N SER A 96 -1.05 1.49 4.09
CA SER A 96 -0.32 2.47 4.90
C SER A 96 1.11 2.69 4.42
N SER A 97 1.62 3.87 4.74
CA SER A 97 3.05 4.18 4.71
C SER A 97 3.41 4.75 6.07
N GLY A 98 4.15 3.98 6.85
CA GLY A 98 4.63 4.41 8.15
C GLY A 98 5.85 5.34 8.06
N ASP A 99 6.34 5.77 9.22
CA ASP A 99 7.59 6.51 9.44
C ASP A 99 8.25 6.01 10.74
#